data_AF-A0A1J3CXC0-F1
#
_entry.id   AF-A0A1J3CXC0-F1
#
_cell.length_a   1.000
_cell.length_b   1.000
_cell.length_c   1.000
_cell.angle_alpha   90.00
_cell.angle_beta   90.00
_cell.angle_gamma   90.00
#
_symmetry.space_group_name_H-M   'P 1'
#
loop_
_entity.id
_entity.type
_entity.pdbx_description
1 polymer ?
#
loop_
_entity_poly.entity_id
_entity_poly.type
_entity_poly.pdbx_seq_one_letter_code
_entity_poly.pdbx_strand_id
1 'polypeptide(L)'
;GKENSIFHLHGEQLAPNTLIDIEFCRNFPKFDSRRDRDSPTMEPEVIRGKEAMRRWSRGMRSQGKKIGLVPTMGFLHDGHLSLVRQSLTLADVTVVSIYVNPGQFSPTEDLSTYPSDFSGDLAKLTALSTSASDVIVVFNPRNLYDYDGDDDGGRKKTNGGGGGGERVVSCVEEGGLGHETWVRVERLEKGLCGKSRPVFFRGVATIVTKLFNIVEPDVAVFGKKDYQQWRIIQRMVRDLDFGIEVVGSDVAREKDGLAMSSRNVHLSAEERQKALSISRSLAMAKASAAEGQISCSEHKDMIIKEIVGDAGRIDYVEIVDQKTLEGVEVIKSGVVICVAAWFGTVRLIDNIEINVAL
;
A
#
# COMPACT_ATOMS: atom_id res chain seq x y z
N GLY A 1 35.66 -35.93 -47.25
CA GLY A 1 35.63 -36.59 -45.92
C GLY A 1 35.63 -35.47 -44.90
N LYS A 2 34.50 -35.22 -44.25
CA LYS A 2 34.10 -35.81 -42.96
C LYS A 2 34.97 -35.30 -41.81
N GLU A 3 34.51 -34.26 -41.15
CA GLU A 3 34.71 -34.11 -39.71
C GLU A 3 33.33 -34.11 -39.04
N ASN A 4 33.18 -35.08 -38.13
CA ASN A 4 31.98 -35.40 -37.40
C ASN A 4 31.79 -34.44 -36.23
N SER A 5 30.64 -33.79 -36.16
CA SER A 5 30.04 -33.34 -34.92
C SER A 5 29.35 -34.53 -34.24
N ILE A 6 29.64 -34.76 -32.95
CA ILE A 6 28.86 -35.65 -32.09
C ILE A 6 28.57 -34.89 -30.80
N PHE A 7 27.35 -34.35 -30.71
CA PHE A 7 26.60 -34.30 -29.47
C PHE A 7 25.15 -34.61 -29.82
N HIS A 8 24.75 -35.86 -29.54
CA HIS A 8 23.36 -36.30 -29.57
C HIS A 8 22.66 -35.76 -28.33
N LEU A 9 21.65 -34.91 -28.51
CA LEU A 9 20.57 -34.74 -27.55
C LEU A 9 19.28 -35.26 -28.20
N HIS A 10 18.63 -36.15 -27.47
CA HIS A 10 17.38 -36.80 -27.84
C HIS A 10 16.30 -35.76 -28.17
N GLY A 11 15.62 -35.98 -29.31
CA GLY A 11 14.45 -35.21 -29.68
C GLY A 11 13.24 -35.60 -28.85
N GLU A 12 12.70 -34.61 -28.14
CA GLU A 12 11.26 -34.52 -27.91
C GLU A 12 10.70 -33.47 -28.90
N GLN A 13 9.70 -33.90 -29.66
CA GLN A 13 8.97 -33.08 -30.63
C GLN A 13 8.26 -31.92 -29.91
N LEU A 14 8.76 -30.70 -30.09
CA LEU A 14 7.95 -29.50 -29.88
C LEU A 14 7.04 -29.29 -31.08
N ALA A 15 5.74 -29.18 -30.82
CA ALA A 15 4.70 -28.95 -31.81
C ALA A 15 4.98 -27.68 -32.64
N PRO A 16 4.82 -27.71 -33.97
CA PRO A 16 5.04 -26.54 -34.81
C PRO A 16 3.79 -25.66 -34.75
N ASN A 17 3.70 -24.73 -33.80
CA ASN A 17 2.82 -23.56 -33.86
C ASN A 17 3.01 -22.53 -32.73
N THR A 18 4.23 -22.34 -32.23
CA THR A 18 4.54 -21.12 -31.44
C THR A 18 5.00 -20.02 -32.41
N LEU A 19 4.07 -19.56 -33.24
CA LEU A 19 4.22 -18.25 -33.88
C LEU A 19 4.14 -17.21 -32.77
N ILE A 20 5.25 -16.53 -32.51
CA ILE A 20 5.20 -15.21 -31.88
C ILE A 20 4.28 -14.40 -32.79
N ASP A 21 3.14 -14.00 -32.24
CA ASP A 21 2.13 -13.26 -32.97
C ASP A 21 2.72 -11.92 -33.44
N ILE A 22 3.07 -11.82 -34.72
CA ILE A 22 3.65 -10.60 -35.31
C ILE A 22 2.57 -9.50 -35.39
N GLU A 23 1.29 -9.85 -35.36
CA GLU A 23 0.18 -8.89 -35.22
C GLU A 23 0.11 -8.30 -33.81
N PHE A 24 0.47 -9.07 -32.77
CA PHE A 24 0.62 -8.56 -31.40
C PHE A 24 1.66 -7.43 -31.31
N CYS A 25 2.81 -7.54 -32.00
CA CYS A 25 3.80 -6.46 -32.04
C CYS A 25 3.36 -5.24 -32.87
N ARG A 26 2.45 -5.41 -33.84
CA ARG A 26 1.99 -4.32 -34.73
C ARG A 26 0.83 -3.50 -34.14
N ASN A 27 0.03 -4.10 -33.25
CA ASN A 27 -1.16 -3.48 -32.65
C ASN A 27 -0.95 -2.91 -31.24
N PHE A 28 0.29 -2.89 -30.72
CA PHE A 28 0.60 -2.03 -29.58
C PHE A 28 0.30 -0.57 -29.96
N PRO A 29 -0.32 0.24 -29.09
CA PRO A 29 -0.26 1.68 -29.27
C PRO A 29 1.23 2.02 -29.37
N LYS A 30 1.66 2.47 -30.55
CA LYS A 30 3.00 3.00 -30.73
C LYS A 30 3.14 4.06 -29.66
N PHE A 31 4.02 3.83 -28.68
CA PHE A 31 4.43 4.89 -27.79
C PHE A 31 4.93 5.99 -28.70
N ASP A 32 4.15 7.06 -28.82
CA ASP A 32 4.50 8.13 -29.72
C ASP A 32 5.79 8.75 -29.19
N SER A 33 6.91 8.41 -29.84
CA SER A 33 8.21 8.99 -29.56
C SER A 33 8.27 10.45 -30.01
N ARG A 34 7.17 10.99 -30.54
CA ARG A 34 6.92 12.40 -30.84
C ARG A 34 5.84 12.97 -29.92
N ARG A 35 5.90 12.67 -28.62
CA ARG A 35 5.32 13.59 -27.65
C ARG A 35 6.17 14.85 -27.67
N ASP A 36 5.51 15.96 -27.96
CA ASP A 36 6.11 17.29 -28.05
C ASP A 36 6.97 17.55 -26.82
N ARG A 37 8.26 17.86 -27.01
CA ARG A 37 9.23 18.03 -25.92
C ARG A 37 8.98 19.29 -25.09
N ASP A 38 7.94 20.07 -25.43
CA ASP A 38 7.63 21.38 -24.88
C ASP A 38 6.29 21.45 -24.13
N SER A 39 5.65 20.31 -23.80
CA SER A 39 4.45 20.30 -22.94
C SER A 39 4.82 20.21 -21.44
N PRO A 40 4.58 21.26 -20.63
CA PRO A 40 4.88 21.22 -19.22
C PRO A 40 3.76 20.49 -18.50
N THR A 41 4.08 19.37 -17.85
CA THR A 41 3.16 18.50 -17.08
C THR A 41 2.09 17.78 -17.91
N MET A 42 2.35 16.52 -18.25
CA MET A 42 1.32 15.64 -18.79
C MET A 42 0.54 14.97 -17.66
N GLU A 43 -0.78 14.99 -17.76
CA GLU A 43 -1.67 14.27 -16.85
C GLU A 43 -1.37 12.76 -16.87
N PRO A 44 -1.35 12.07 -15.71
CA PRO A 44 -1.12 10.64 -15.64
C PRO A 44 -2.14 9.84 -16.47
N GLU A 45 -1.66 8.80 -17.17
CA GLU A 45 -2.55 7.83 -17.82
C GLU A 45 -3.38 7.09 -16.75
N VAL A 46 -4.70 7.00 -16.94
CA VAL A 46 -5.60 6.31 -16.01
C VAL A 46 -6.05 4.97 -16.60
N ILE A 47 -5.69 3.87 -15.93
CA ILE A 47 -6.07 2.51 -16.30
C ILE A 47 -7.10 1.98 -15.30
N ARG A 48 -8.25 1.51 -15.80
CA ARG A 48 -9.36 0.99 -14.97
C ARG A 48 -9.53 -0.52 -15.01
N GLY A 49 -9.17 -1.17 -16.12
CA GLY A 49 -9.37 -2.61 -16.29
C GLY A 49 -8.17 -3.42 -15.80
N LYS A 50 -8.42 -4.56 -15.13
CA LYS A 50 -7.38 -5.51 -14.69
C LYS A 50 -6.51 -5.97 -15.86
N GLU A 51 -7.16 -6.37 -16.96
CA GLU A 51 -6.47 -6.83 -18.18
C GLU A 51 -5.72 -5.70 -18.90
N ALA A 52 -6.26 -4.48 -18.89
CA ALA A 52 -5.57 -3.32 -19.44
C ALA A 52 -4.29 -3.01 -18.65
N MET A 53 -4.35 -3.09 -17.32
CA MET A 53 -3.18 -2.89 -16.44
C MET A 53 -2.12 -3.97 -16.68
N ARG A 54 -2.52 -5.24 -16.77
CA ARG A 54 -1.60 -6.34 -17.11
C ARG A 54 -0.91 -6.13 -18.46
N ARG A 55 -1.68 -5.77 -19.50
CA ARG A 55 -1.11 -5.49 -20.84
C ARG A 55 -0.13 -4.33 -20.79
N TRP A 56 -0.47 -3.25 -20.08
CA TRP A 56 0.41 -2.11 -19.90
C TRP A 56 1.71 -2.51 -19.20
N SER A 57 1.63 -3.20 -18.05
CA SER A 57 2.80 -3.60 -17.27
C SER A 57 3.71 -4.51 -18.07
N ARG A 58 3.16 -5.55 -18.70
CA ARG A 58 3.95 -6.49 -19.53
C ARG A 58 4.58 -5.80 -20.74
N GLY A 59 3.91 -4.79 -21.29
CA GLY A 59 4.47 -3.91 -22.33
C GLY A 59 5.65 -3.07 -21.84
N MET A 60 5.62 -2.56 -20.61
CA MET A 60 6.77 -1.86 -20.00
C MET A 60 7.91 -2.83 -19.70
N ARG A 61 7.60 -4.01 -19.14
CA ARG A 61 8.60 -5.05 -18.84
C ARG A 61 9.30 -5.56 -20.10
N SER A 62 8.60 -5.74 -21.21
CA SER A 62 9.21 -6.18 -22.48
C SER A 62 10.19 -5.16 -23.06
N GLN A 63 10.09 -3.90 -22.64
CA GLN A 63 11.05 -2.83 -22.95
C GLN A 63 12.19 -2.74 -21.93
N GLY A 64 12.28 -3.67 -20.97
CA GLY A 64 13.27 -3.67 -19.91
C GLY A 64 13.05 -2.62 -18.82
N LYS A 65 11.86 -2.04 -18.72
CA LYS A 65 11.54 -1.01 -17.72
C LYS A 65 11.21 -1.64 -16.38
N LYS A 66 11.81 -1.08 -15.32
CA LYS A 66 11.49 -1.41 -13.92
C LYS A 66 10.22 -0.68 -13.50
N ILE A 67 9.28 -1.39 -12.88
CA ILE A 67 7.97 -0.88 -12.47
C ILE A 67 7.95 -0.72 -10.94
N GLY A 68 7.67 0.50 -10.48
CA GLY A 68 7.37 0.80 -9.09
C GLY A 68 5.87 0.84 -8.84
N LEU A 69 5.42 0.37 -7.68
CA LEU A 69 4.02 0.44 -7.25
C LEU A 69 3.88 1.17 -5.91
N VAL A 70 2.95 2.12 -5.86
CA VAL A 70 2.50 2.78 -4.63
C VAL A 70 1.01 2.50 -4.42
N PRO A 71 0.65 1.52 -3.55
CA PRO A 71 -0.74 1.23 -3.26
C PRO A 71 -1.37 2.29 -2.34
N THR A 72 -2.48 2.88 -2.76
CA THR A 72 -3.23 3.86 -1.95
C THR A 72 -4.75 3.62 -2.02
N MET A 73 -5.47 4.23 -1.09
CA MET A 73 -6.93 4.33 -1.13
C MET A 73 -7.44 5.66 -1.69
N GLY A 74 -6.57 6.49 -2.27
CA GLY A 74 -6.90 7.86 -2.70
C GLY A 74 -6.94 8.87 -1.55
N PHE A 75 -7.49 10.05 -1.84
CA PHE A 75 -7.44 11.24 -0.99
C PHE A 75 -6.00 11.57 -0.57
N LEU A 76 -5.17 11.71 -1.60
CA LEU A 76 -3.73 11.86 -1.50
C LEU A 76 -3.35 13.14 -0.77
N HIS A 77 -2.26 13.04 -0.03
CA HIS A 77 -1.64 14.12 0.75
C HIS A 77 -0.12 13.98 0.64
N ASP A 78 0.65 14.91 1.20
CA ASP A 78 2.11 14.94 1.03
C ASP A 78 2.82 13.64 1.45
N GLY A 79 2.32 12.97 2.50
CA GLY A 79 2.82 11.64 2.87
C GLY A 79 2.60 10.54 1.82
N HIS A 80 1.58 10.62 0.96
CA HIS A 80 1.44 9.73 -0.19
C HIS A 80 2.38 10.16 -1.33
N LEU A 81 2.46 11.47 -1.58
CA LEU A 81 3.33 12.01 -2.64
C LEU A 81 4.81 11.73 -2.36
N SER A 82 5.25 11.65 -1.10
CA SER A 82 6.60 11.21 -0.75
C SER A 82 6.87 9.76 -1.15
N LEU A 83 5.88 8.86 -1.06
CA LEU A 83 6.02 7.47 -1.53
C LEU A 83 6.19 7.42 -3.05
N VAL A 84 5.41 8.23 -3.78
CA VAL A 84 5.50 8.32 -5.24
C VAL A 84 6.86 8.88 -5.67
N ARG A 85 7.36 9.93 -5.01
CA ARG A 85 8.72 10.43 -5.24
C ARG A 85 9.76 9.35 -5.00
N GLN A 86 9.65 8.59 -3.90
CA GLN A 86 10.57 7.50 -3.63
C GLN A 86 10.50 6.42 -4.72
N SER A 87 9.30 6.03 -5.16
CA SER A 87 9.11 5.08 -6.26
C SER A 87 9.79 5.55 -7.57
N LEU A 88 9.68 6.83 -7.92
CA LEU A 88 10.34 7.40 -9.11
C LEU A 88 11.88 7.34 -9.02
N THR A 89 12.45 7.26 -7.81
CA THR A 89 13.92 7.05 -7.64
C THR A 89 14.34 5.58 -7.77
N LEU A 90 13.39 4.65 -7.65
CA LEU A 90 13.65 3.20 -7.55
C LEU A 90 13.24 2.43 -8.81
N ALA A 91 12.51 3.05 -9.73
CA ALA A 91 11.92 2.43 -10.92
C ALA A 91 11.87 3.41 -12.10
N ASP A 92 11.79 2.88 -13.33
CA ASP A 92 11.65 3.69 -14.54
C ASP A 92 10.23 4.26 -14.72
N VAL A 93 9.23 3.50 -14.27
CA VAL A 93 7.82 3.88 -14.34
C VAL A 93 7.15 3.60 -13.00
N THR A 94 6.25 4.47 -12.56
CA THR A 94 5.53 4.32 -11.28
C THR A 94 4.03 4.18 -11.51
N VAL A 95 3.46 3.12 -10.96
CA VAL A 95 2.02 2.89 -10.87
C VAL A 95 1.54 3.34 -9.49
N VAL A 96 0.56 4.23 -9.45
CA VAL A 96 -0.15 4.58 -8.22
C VAL A 96 -1.52 3.92 -8.28
N SER A 97 -1.81 2.96 -7.39
CA SER A 97 -3.16 2.41 -7.32
C SER A 97 -4.02 3.26 -6.41
N ILE A 98 -5.22 3.61 -6.87
CA ILE A 98 -6.24 4.30 -6.07
C ILE A 98 -7.45 3.38 -6.00
N TYR A 99 -7.63 2.71 -4.85
CA TYR A 99 -8.75 1.80 -4.63
C TYR A 99 -9.10 1.72 -3.14
N VAL A 100 -10.32 2.14 -2.78
CA VAL A 100 -10.84 1.95 -1.42
C VAL A 100 -11.30 0.50 -1.30
N ASN A 101 -10.53 -0.30 -0.57
CA ASN A 101 -10.74 -1.74 -0.45
C ASN A 101 -11.85 -2.08 0.56
N PRO A 102 -13.03 -2.59 0.17
CA PRO A 102 -14.09 -2.95 1.12
C PRO A 102 -13.65 -4.05 2.10
N GLY A 103 -12.82 -4.99 1.65
CA GLY A 103 -12.44 -6.18 2.42
C GLY A 103 -11.57 -5.92 3.64
N GLN A 104 -11.10 -4.68 3.85
CA GLN A 104 -10.36 -4.30 5.05
C GLN A 104 -11.19 -3.51 6.07
N PHE A 105 -12.42 -3.09 5.74
CA PHE A 105 -13.29 -2.41 6.70
C PHE A 105 -14.11 -3.43 7.50
N SER A 106 -14.28 -3.18 8.80
CA SER A 106 -15.26 -3.94 9.60
C SER A 106 -16.69 -3.44 9.30
N PRO A 107 -17.75 -4.21 9.63
CA PRO A 107 -19.13 -3.73 9.49
C PRO A 107 -19.46 -2.47 10.30
N THR A 108 -18.63 -2.16 11.31
CA THR A 108 -18.75 -0.97 12.16
C THR A 108 -17.89 0.20 11.68
N GLU A 109 -17.01 -0.02 10.70
CA GLU A 109 -16.23 1.03 10.05
C GLU A 109 -16.95 1.45 8.77
N ASP A 110 -17.35 2.72 8.70
CA ASP A 110 -18.23 3.19 7.64
C ASP A 110 -17.46 3.48 6.34
N LEU A 111 -17.42 2.48 5.44
CA LEU A 111 -16.88 2.58 4.09
C LEU A 111 -17.46 3.78 3.32
N SER A 112 -18.72 4.16 3.57
CA SER A 112 -19.41 5.24 2.85
C SER A 112 -18.88 6.64 3.22
N THR A 113 -18.18 6.74 4.36
CA THR A 113 -17.61 8.01 4.84
C THR A 113 -16.13 8.21 4.48
N TYR A 114 -15.52 7.24 3.79
CA TYR A 114 -14.12 7.39 3.40
C TYR A 114 -13.96 8.54 2.38
N PRO A 115 -13.08 9.52 2.64
CA PRO A 115 -12.97 10.68 1.77
C PRO A 115 -12.48 10.29 0.38
N SER A 116 -13.05 10.89 -0.65
CA SER A 116 -12.64 10.67 -2.05
C SER A 116 -12.62 11.99 -2.82
N ASP A 117 -11.53 12.23 -3.53
CA ASP A 117 -11.35 13.36 -4.44
C ASP A 117 -10.42 12.93 -5.57
N PHE A 118 -10.94 12.10 -6.47
CA PHE A 118 -10.12 11.53 -7.55
C PHE A 118 -9.53 12.61 -8.47
N SER A 119 -10.26 13.71 -8.71
CA SER A 119 -9.78 14.84 -9.49
C SER A 119 -8.60 15.54 -8.79
N GLY A 120 -8.73 15.82 -7.49
CA GLY A 120 -7.65 16.37 -6.69
C GLY A 120 -6.45 15.43 -6.56
N ASP A 121 -6.67 14.11 -6.54
CA ASP A 121 -5.61 13.12 -6.56
C ASP A 121 -4.82 13.16 -7.88
N LEU A 122 -5.51 13.20 -9.02
CA LEU A 122 -4.87 13.36 -10.33
C LEU A 122 -4.10 14.67 -10.42
N ALA A 123 -4.69 15.79 -9.99
CA ALA A 123 -4.03 17.09 -10.00
C ALA A 123 -2.72 17.09 -9.19
N LYS A 124 -2.72 16.45 -8.01
CA LYS A 124 -1.51 16.30 -7.18
C LYS A 124 -0.46 15.42 -7.84
N LEU A 125 -0.86 14.34 -8.51
CA LEU A 125 0.07 13.46 -9.24
C LEU A 125 0.64 14.14 -10.49
N THR A 126 -0.18 14.90 -11.23
CA THR A 126 0.28 15.73 -12.36
C THR A 126 1.30 16.76 -11.91
N ALA A 127 1.04 17.45 -10.80
CA ALA A 127 1.96 18.43 -10.22
C ALA A 127 3.25 17.81 -9.67
N LEU A 128 3.26 16.49 -9.42
CA LEU A 128 4.43 15.77 -8.92
C LEU A 128 5.44 15.43 -10.01
N SER A 129 4.98 15.27 -11.25
CA SER A 129 5.84 15.02 -12.42
C SER A 129 6.61 16.29 -12.77
N THR A 130 7.80 16.40 -12.19
CA THR A 130 8.67 17.59 -12.33
C THR A 130 9.69 17.43 -13.46
N SER A 131 9.92 16.20 -13.92
CA SER A 131 10.76 15.88 -15.06
C SER A 131 9.94 15.24 -16.18
N ALA A 132 10.33 15.51 -17.44
CA ALA A 132 9.77 14.81 -18.60
C ALA A 132 10.06 13.29 -18.59
N SER A 133 11.00 12.83 -17.75
CA SER A 133 11.28 11.41 -17.52
C SER A 133 10.33 10.74 -16.52
N ASP A 134 9.57 11.51 -15.74
CA ASP A 134 8.69 10.96 -14.70
C ASP A 134 7.47 10.34 -15.38
N VAL A 135 7.40 9.00 -15.38
CA VAL A 135 6.23 8.27 -15.90
C VAL A 135 5.39 7.80 -14.73
N ILE A 136 4.28 8.50 -14.50
CA ILE A 136 3.26 8.12 -13.52
C ILE A 136 2.02 7.61 -14.25
N VAL A 137 1.55 6.42 -13.85
CA VAL A 137 0.29 5.82 -14.32
C VAL A 137 -0.59 5.53 -13.12
N VAL A 138 -1.89 5.83 -13.24
CA VAL A 138 -2.86 5.63 -12.18
C VAL A 138 -3.69 4.38 -12.48
N PHE A 139 -3.57 3.38 -11.62
CA PHE A 139 -4.47 2.22 -11.65
C PHE A 139 -5.67 2.48 -10.73
N ASN A 140 -6.82 2.80 -11.31
CA ASN A 140 -8.06 3.07 -10.59
C ASN A 140 -9.16 2.08 -11.01
N PRO A 141 -9.08 0.82 -10.54
CA PRO A 141 -10.06 -0.19 -10.89
C PRO A 141 -11.43 0.14 -10.32
N ARG A 142 -12.48 -0.16 -11.09
CA ARG A 142 -13.87 -0.06 -10.60
C ARG A 142 -14.10 -1.06 -9.47
N ASN A 143 -13.68 -2.30 -9.70
CA ASN A 143 -13.79 -3.37 -8.73
C ASN A 143 -12.60 -4.31 -8.84
N LEU A 144 -12.09 -4.75 -7.69
CA LEU A 144 -11.09 -5.81 -7.62
C LEU A 144 -11.70 -7.13 -7.16
N TYR A 145 -12.94 -7.15 -6.69
CA TYR A 145 -13.72 -8.33 -6.36
C TYR A 145 -14.68 -8.62 -7.52
N ASP A 146 -14.70 -9.86 -8.01
CA ASP A 146 -15.61 -10.25 -9.08
C ASP A 146 -16.91 -10.73 -8.41
N TYR A 147 -17.90 -9.84 -8.33
CA TYR A 147 -19.27 -10.17 -7.93
C TYR A 147 -20.15 -10.18 -9.19
N ASP A 148 -21.17 -11.03 -9.22
CA ASP A 148 -22.09 -11.11 -10.38
C ASP A 148 -22.69 -9.72 -10.72
N GLY A 149 -22.55 -9.31 -11.98
CA GLY A 149 -23.18 -8.11 -12.54
C GLY A 149 -22.25 -7.00 -13.03
N ASP A 150 -20.93 -7.12 -12.84
CA ASP A 150 -19.96 -6.05 -13.12
C ASP A 150 -19.00 -6.32 -14.29
N ASP A 151 -19.27 -7.33 -15.12
CA ASP A 151 -18.40 -7.64 -16.27
C ASP A 151 -18.65 -6.70 -17.47
N ASP A 152 -17.56 -6.13 -17.95
CA ASP A 152 -17.47 -5.22 -19.09
C ASP A 152 -17.63 -6.03 -20.38
N GLY A 153 -18.86 -6.10 -20.90
CA GLY A 153 -19.10 -6.50 -22.28
C GLY A 153 -20.14 -7.59 -22.52
N GLY A 154 -21.41 -7.29 -22.27
CA GLY A 154 -22.50 -8.13 -22.78
C GLY A 154 -23.88 -7.73 -22.29
N ARG A 155 -24.68 -7.12 -23.17
CA ARG A 155 -26.14 -6.99 -22.95
C ARG A 155 -26.72 -8.34 -22.53
N LYS A 156 -27.33 -8.44 -21.33
CA LYS A 156 -28.54 -9.25 -21.16
C LYS A 156 -29.37 -8.91 -19.91
N LYS A 157 -30.58 -8.43 -20.22
CA LYS A 157 -31.89 -8.69 -19.60
C LYS A 157 -32.00 -8.66 -18.08
N THR A 158 -32.50 -7.51 -17.61
CA THR A 158 -33.36 -7.40 -16.43
C THR A 158 -34.52 -8.41 -16.51
N ASN A 159 -34.58 -9.34 -15.57
CA ASN A 159 -35.85 -9.89 -15.10
C ASN A 159 -35.95 -9.58 -13.60
N GLY A 160 -37.06 -8.97 -13.24
CA GLY A 160 -37.22 -8.16 -12.04
C GLY A 160 -37.27 -8.89 -10.70
N GLY A 161 -37.19 -8.07 -9.65
CA GLY A 161 -37.54 -8.46 -8.29
C GLY A 161 -36.78 -7.68 -7.21
N GLY A 162 -37.33 -6.53 -6.80
CA GLY A 162 -37.28 -6.10 -5.39
C GLY A 162 -36.17 -5.17 -4.93
N GLY A 163 -36.59 -4.04 -4.35
CA GLY A 163 -35.97 -3.44 -3.16
C GLY A 163 -34.74 -2.58 -3.37
N GLY A 164 -34.94 -1.26 -3.45
CA GLY A 164 -33.89 -0.28 -3.25
C GLY A 164 -33.34 -0.37 -1.82
N GLY A 165 -32.05 -0.68 -1.73
CA GLY A 165 -31.28 -0.75 -0.50
C GLY A 165 -29.82 -0.90 -0.88
N GLU A 166 -29.04 0.11 -0.57
CA GLU A 166 -27.59 0.18 -0.74
C GLU A 166 -26.97 -1.02 -0.02
N ARG A 167 -26.62 -2.06 -0.78
CA ARG A 167 -26.18 -3.35 -0.25
C ARG A 167 -24.72 -3.19 0.16
N VAL A 168 -24.51 -2.97 1.46
CA VAL A 168 -23.18 -3.03 2.08
C VAL A 168 -22.58 -4.39 1.75
N VAL A 169 -21.49 -4.40 0.99
CA VAL A 169 -20.79 -5.63 0.56
C VAL A 169 -20.07 -6.22 1.78
N SER A 170 -20.81 -6.99 2.57
CA SER A 170 -20.20 -8.00 3.42
C SER A 170 -19.43 -8.94 2.51
N CYS A 171 -18.11 -8.96 2.62
CA CYS A 171 -17.25 -9.82 1.79
C CYS A 171 -17.42 -11.32 2.07
N VAL A 172 -18.41 -11.70 2.87
CA VAL A 172 -18.89 -13.07 3.05
C VAL A 172 -20.33 -13.07 2.56
N GLU A 173 -20.51 -13.35 1.27
CA GLU A 173 -21.83 -13.73 0.76
C GLU A 173 -22.02 -15.22 1.03
N GLU A 174 -23.16 -15.61 1.61
CA GLU A 174 -23.52 -17.02 1.85
C GLU A 174 -23.86 -17.79 0.55
N GLY A 175 -23.73 -17.15 -0.62
CA GLY A 175 -23.99 -17.68 -1.95
C GLY A 175 -22.72 -17.90 -2.79
N GLY A 176 -22.65 -19.04 -3.48
CA GLY A 176 -21.44 -19.67 -4.03
C GLY A 176 -20.73 -19.03 -5.23
N LEU A 177 -20.66 -17.70 -5.31
CA LEU A 177 -19.78 -16.95 -6.22
C LEU A 177 -19.08 -15.75 -5.54
N GLY A 178 -19.17 -15.63 -4.20
CA GLY A 178 -18.47 -14.59 -3.44
C GLY A 178 -16.95 -14.75 -3.44
N HIS A 179 -16.23 -13.76 -2.90
CA HIS A 179 -14.77 -13.82 -2.80
C HIS A 179 -14.28 -14.81 -1.74
N GLU A 180 -13.87 -16.01 -2.17
CA GLU A 180 -13.49 -17.10 -1.25
C GLU A 180 -12.00 -17.13 -0.87
N THR A 181 -11.13 -16.60 -1.72
CA THR A 181 -9.67 -16.68 -1.50
C THR A 181 -9.20 -15.55 -0.60
N TRP A 182 -8.48 -15.85 0.47
CA TRP A 182 -7.95 -14.81 1.37
C TRP A 182 -6.50 -15.09 1.72
N VAL A 183 -5.72 -14.01 1.85
CA VAL A 183 -4.33 -14.08 2.32
C VAL A 183 -4.27 -13.58 3.75
N ARG A 184 -3.64 -14.35 4.64
CA ARG A 184 -3.44 -13.99 6.04
C ARG A 184 -1.98 -14.18 6.43
N VAL A 185 -1.50 -13.28 7.28
CA VAL A 185 -0.18 -13.37 7.89
C VAL A 185 -0.38 -13.62 9.38
N GLU A 186 -0.55 -14.90 9.72
CA GLU A 186 -1.26 -15.35 10.93
C GLU A 186 -0.77 -14.76 12.25
N ARG A 187 0.56 -14.62 12.43
CA ARG A 187 1.14 -14.11 13.68
C ARG A 187 1.22 -12.59 13.69
N LEU A 188 1.67 -11.97 12.60
CA LEU A 188 1.90 -10.52 12.53
C LEU A 188 0.61 -9.70 12.50
N GLU A 189 -0.50 -10.29 12.07
CA GLU A 189 -1.81 -9.62 12.12
C GLU A 189 -2.38 -9.52 13.54
N LYS A 190 -1.81 -10.22 14.52
CA LYS A 190 -2.25 -10.18 15.92
C LYS A 190 -1.56 -9.04 16.68
N GLY A 191 -2.21 -8.53 17.73
CA GLY A 191 -1.69 -7.41 18.53
C GLY A 191 -1.76 -6.06 17.82
N LEU A 192 -1.30 -4.99 18.49
CA LEU A 192 -1.32 -3.61 17.97
C LEU A 192 -2.69 -3.25 17.37
N CYS A 193 -2.72 -2.67 16.16
CA CYS A 193 -3.94 -2.34 15.43
C CYS A 193 -4.83 -3.57 15.14
N GLY A 194 -4.23 -4.75 14.99
CA GLY A 194 -4.95 -5.99 14.70
C GLY A 194 -5.85 -6.46 15.84
N LYS A 195 -5.51 -6.12 17.09
CA LYS A 195 -6.34 -6.41 18.27
C LYS A 195 -7.72 -5.75 18.17
N SER A 196 -7.75 -4.51 17.67
CA SER A 196 -8.98 -3.73 17.54
C SER A 196 -9.65 -3.90 16.17
N ARG A 197 -8.98 -4.55 15.20
CA ARG A 197 -9.43 -4.67 13.80
C ARG A 197 -9.15 -6.09 13.24
N PRO A 198 -9.87 -7.11 13.71
CA PRO A 198 -9.53 -8.53 13.48
C PRO A 198 -9.55 -8.97 12.01
N VAL A 199 -10.26 -8.27 11.12
CA VAL A 199 -10.34 -8.58 9.69
C VAL A 199 -9.49 -7.66 8.80
N PHE A 200 -8.97 -6.55 9.35
CA PHE A 200 -8.33 -5.48 8.57
C PHE A 200 -7.12 -6.00 7.77
N PHE A 201 -6.19 -6.67 8.44
CA PHE A 201 -4.95 -7.11 7.77
C PHE A 201 -5.14 -8.25 6.79
N ARG A 202 -6.16 -9.10 6.97
CA ARG A 202 -6.57 -10.08 5.95
C ARG A 202 -7.00 -9.36 4.67
N GLY A 203 -7.82 -8.33 4.81
CA GLY A 203 -8.24 -7.47 3.70
C GLY A 203 -7.06 -6.81 3.00
N VAL A 204 -6.12 -6.25 3.77
CA VAL A 204 -4.92 -5.59 3.24
C VAL A 204 -3.99 -6.58 2.51
N ALA A 205 -3.63 -7.70 3.13
CA ALA A 205 -2.77 -8.70 2.50
C ALA A 205 -3.39 -9.24 1.21
N THR A 206 -4.71 -9.48 1.23
CA THR A 206 -5.46 -9.95 0.06
C THR A 206 -5.44 -8.92 -1.07
N ILE A 207 -5.77 -7.65 -0.80
CA ILE A 207 -5.83 -6.65 -1.88
C ILE A 207 -4.44 -6.34 -2.44
N VAL A 208 -3.40 -6.29 -1.60
CA VAL A 208 -2.03 -6.08 -2.06
C VAL A 208 -1.55 -7.25 -2.90
N THR A 209 -1.89 -8.49 -2.53
CA THR A 209 -1.63 -9.68 -3.37
C THR A 209 -2.28 -9.55 -4.75
N LYS A 210 -3.53 -9.08 -4.83
CA LYS A 210 -4.22 -8.85 -6.11
C LYS A 210 -3.55 -7.76 -6.93
N LEU A 211 -3.16 -6.66 -6.30
CA LEU A 211 -2.43 -5.57 -6.96
C LEU A 211 -1.08 -6.06 -7.50
N PHE A 212 -0.32 -6.86 -6.74
CA PHE A 212 0.95 -7.45 -7.21
C PHE A 212 0.74 -8.35 -8.42
N ASN A 213 -0.31 -9.18 -8.44
CA ASN A 213 -0.65 -10.05 -9.57
C ASN A 213 -1.19 -9.31 -10.81
N ILE A 214 -1.66 -8.06 -10.66
CA ILE A 214 -2.21 -7.26 -11.76
C ILE A 214 -1.14 -6.33 -12.33
N VAL A 215 -0.39 -5.67 -11.45
CA VAL A 215 0.59 -4.65 -11.80
C VAL A 215 1.95 -5.26 -12.12
N GLU A 216 2.28 -6.42 -11.55
CA GLU A 216 3.58 -7.10 -11.72
C GLU A 216 4.79 -6.15 -11.46
N PRO A 217 4.84 -5.45 -10.32
CA PRO A 217 5.90 -4.47 -10.04
C PRO A 217 7.22 -5.17 -9.66
N ASP A 218 8.35 -4.48 -9.86
CA ASP A 218 9.66 -4.91 -9.33
C ASP A 218 9.89 -4.37 -7.92
N VAL A 219 9.32 -3.20 -7.61
CA VAL A 219 9.41 -2.56 -6.29
C VAL A 219 8.04 -2.04 -5.87
N ALA A 220 7.70 -2.19 -4.59
CA ALA A 220 6.49 -1.65 -4.00
C ALA A 220 6.84 -0.80 -2.77
N VAL A 221 6.38 0.45 -2.74
CA VAL A 221 6.71 1.41 -1.69
C VAL A 221 5.51 1.58 -0.75
N PHE A 222 5.76 1.40 0.55
CA PHE A 222 4.76 1.57 1.61
C PHE A 222 5.29 2.54 2.68
N GLY A 223 4.40 3.33 3.28
CA GLY A 223 4.77 4.20 4.40
C GLY A 223 4.95 3.40 5.70
N LYS A 224 6.06 3.61 6.41
CA LYS A 224 6.30 3.05 7.75
C LYS A 224 5.34 3.59 8.82
N LYS A 225 4.54 4.62 8.53
CA LYS A 225 3.49 5.12 9.44
C LYS A 225 2.55 4.00 9.87
N ASP A 226 2.15 3.15 8.92
CA ASP A 226 1.40 1.93 9.16
C ASP A 226 2.38 0.75 9.30
N TYR A 227 3.22 0.79 10.34
CA TYR A 227 4.38 -0.11 10.48
C TYR A 227 4.00 -1.60 10.45
N GLN A 228 2.91 -1.96 11.15
CA GLN A 228 2.40 -3.33 11.16
C GLN A 228 1.95 -3.78 9.76
N GLN A 229 1.31 -2.90 8.98
CA GLN A 229 0.94 -3.18 7.60
C GLN A 229 2.18 -3.46 6.75
N TRP A 230 3.19 -2.58 6.82
CA TRP A 230 4.41 -2.76 6.05
C TRP A 230 5.12 -4.08 6.38
N ARG A 231 5.23 -4.46 7.65
CA ARG A 231 5.83 -5.75 8.06
C ARG A 231 5.00 -6.95 7.61
N ILE A 232 3.67 -6.85 7.65
CA ILE A 232 2.78 -7.89 7.12
C ILE A 232 3.02 -8.08 5.62
N ILE A 233 3.10 -7.00 4.84
CA ILE A 233 3.38 -7.09 3.40
C ILE A 233 4.78 -7.66 3.13
N GLN A 234 5.80 -7.25 3.89
CA GLN A 234 7.14 -7.82 3.76
C GLN A 234 7.17 -9.32 4.07
N ARG A 235 6.47 -9.76 5.13
CA ARG A 235 6.36 -11.18 5.47
C ARG A 235 5.61 -11.95 4.37
N MET A 236 4.49 -11.41 3.89
CA MET A 236 3.70 -12.00 2.81
C MET A 236 4.53 -12.18 1.53
N VAL A 237 5.30 -11.15 1.14
CA VAL A 237 6.19 -11.21 -0.03
C VAL A 237 7.24 -12.30 0.11
N ARG A 238 7.87 -12.41 1.28
CA ARG A 238 8.83 -13.49 1.58
C ARG A 238 8.18 -14.87 1.54
N ASP A 239 7.03 -15.03 2.18
CA ASP A 239 6.40 -16.34 2.41
C ASP A 239 5.72 -16.90 1.16
N LEU A 240 5.32 -16.03 0.22
CA LEU A 240 4.68 -16.39 -1.04
C LEU A 240 5.63 -16.23 -2.25
N ASP A 241 6.94 -16.10 -2.00
CA ASP A 241 7.99 -16.04 -3.02
C ASP A 241 7.77 -14.97 -4.11
N PHE A 242 7.22 -13.81 -3.72
CA PHE A 242 7.08 -12.70 -4.65
C PHE A 242 8.46 -12.14 -5.01
N GLY A 243 8.74 -12.02 -6.32
CA GLY A 243 9.93 -11.35 -6.86
C GLY A 243 9.87 -9.81 -6.77
N ILE A 244 9.37 -9.27 -5.66
CA ILE A 244 9.07 -7.85 -5.46
C ILE A 244 9.89 -7.31 -4.28
N GLU A 245 10.60 -6.22 -4.49
CA GLU A 245 11.26 -5.50 -3.41
C GLU A 245 10.25 -4.62 -2.65
N VAL A 246 10.05 -4.86 -1.34
CA VAL A 246 9.14 -4.06 -0.52
C VAL A 246 9.91 -3.02 0.28
N VAL A 247 9.82 -1.76 -0.16
CA VAL A 247 10.51 -0.62 0.44
C VAL A 247 9.61 0.12 1.43
N GLY A 248 10.14 0.36 2.63
CA GLY A 248 9.48 1.16 3.66
C GLY A 248 9.97 2.61 3.63
N SER A 249 9.11 3.55 3.25
CA SER A 249 9.38 4.98 3.35
C SER A 249 9.21 5.44 4.79
N ASP A 250 10.11 6.30 5.26
CA ASP A 250 9.98 6.91 6.58
C ASP A 250 8.71 7.77 6.69
N VAL A 251 8.25 7.96 7.94
CA VAL A 251 7.02 8.69 8.25
C VAL A 251 7.16 10.15 7.81
N ALA A 252 6.36 10.57 6.84
CA ALA A 252 6.24 11.98 6.49
C ALA A 252 5.57 12.75 7.65
N ARG A 253 6.21 13.84 8.06
CA ARG A 253 5.77 14.69 9.16
C ARG A 253 5.49 16.10 8.65
N GLU A 254 4.50 16.74 9.25
CA GLU A 254 4.28 18.17 9.13
C GLU A 254 5.46 18.95 9.75
N LYS A 255 5.55 20.27 9.50
CA LYS A 255 6.68 21.09 9.96
C LYS A 255 6.86 21.09 11.48
N ASP A 256 5.79 20.89 12.23
CA ASP A 256 5.75 20.79 13.69
C ASP A 256 5.97 19.35 14.21
N GLY A 257 6.18 18.39 13.31
CA GLY A 257 6.50 17.01 13.64
C GLY A 257 5.30 16.05 13.72
N LEU A 258 4.06 16.54 13.58
CA LEU A 258 2.90 15.64 13.55
C LEU A 258 2.99 14.71 12.34
N ALA A 259 2.77 13.40 12.55
CA ALA A 259 2.70 12.46 11.44
C ALA A 259 1.55 12.83 10.49
N MET A 260 1.84 12.93 9.19
CA MET A 260 0.83 13.27 8.18
C MET A 260 -0.20 12.15 8.07
N SER A 261 -1.48 12.53 8.08
CA SER A 261 -2.60 11.59 7.99
C SER A 261 -3.82 12.30 7.41
N SER A 262 -4.58 11.62 6.54
CA SER A 262 -5.89 12.12 6.09
C SER A 262 -6.83 12.45 7.27
N ARG A 263 -6.69 11.72 8.39
CA ARG A 263 -7.48 11.93 9.61
C ARG A 263 -7.21 13.27 10.31
N ASN A 264 -6.08 13.93 10.03
CA ASN A 264 -5.73 15.20 10.70
C ASN A 264 -6.74 16.31 10.37
N VAL A 265 -7.46 16.21 9.24
CA VAL A 265 -8.49 17.18 8.85
C VAL A 265 -9.70 17.21 9.81
N HIS A 266 -9.91 16.15 10.59
CA HIS A 266 -11.02 16.04 11.52
C HIS A 266 -10.68 16.55 12.94
N LEU A 267 -9.43 16.96 13.17
CA LEU A 267 -9.02 17.55 14.45
C LEU A 267 -9.43 19.02 14.48
N SER A 268 -9.99 19.47 15.61
CA SER A 268 -10.04 20.90 15.92
C SER A 268 -8.62 21.46 16.08
N ALA A 269 -8.47 22.79 16.01
CA ALA A 269 -7.18 23.45 16.20
C ALA A 269 -6.55 23.11 17.57
N GLU A 270 -7.36 22.99 18.62
CA GLU A 270 -6.90 22.62 19.97
C GLU A 270 -6.48 21.16 20.05
N GLU A 271 -7.29 20.24 19.53
CA GLU A 271 -6.95 18.80 19.48
C GLU A 271 -5.69 18.53 18.65
N ARG A 272 -5.53 19.26 17.54
CA ARG A 272 -4.33 19.18 16.72
C ARG A 272 -3.09 19.58 17.49
N GLN A 273 -3.14 20.68 18.24
CA GLN A 273 -1.99 21.10 19.03
C GLN A 273 -1.64 20.00 20.05
N LYS A 274 -2.65 19.51 20.79
CA LYS A 274 -2.49 18.45 21.79
C LYS A 274 -1.95 17.15 21.19
N ALA A 275 -2.31 16.83 19.95
CA ALA A 275 -1.81 15.65 19.24
C ALA A 275 -0.29 15.64 19.02
N LEU A 276 0.38 16.80 19.08
CA LEU A 276 1.85 16.88 19.04
C LEU A 276 2.54 16.20 20.22
N SER A 277 1.81 15.91 21.31
CA SER A 277 2.32 15.07 22.41
C SER A 277 2.79 13.70 21.95
N ILE A 278 2.20 13.12 20.89
CA ILE A 278 2.64 11.84 20.33
C ILE A 278 4.06 11.97 19.76
N SER A 279 4.29 12.91 18.85
CA SER A 279 5.60 13.05 18.19
C SER A 279 6.67 13.49 19.18
N ARG A 280 6.32 14.39 20.11
CA ARG A 280 7.21 14.87 21.19
C ARG A 280 7.64 13.73 22.10
N SER A 281 6.70 12.91 22.58
CA SER A 281 7.02 11.78 23.46
C SER A 281 7.85 10.69 22.77
N LEU A 282 7.59 10.39 21.50
CA LEU A 282 8.40 9.47 20.71
C LEU A 282 9.84 9.98 20.53
N ALA A 283 10.01 11.29 20.29
CA ALA A 283 11.33 11.90 20.19
C ALA A 283 12.08 11.84 21.54
N MET A 284 11.40 12.09 22.66
CA MET A 284 11.96 11.96 24.01
C MET A 284 12.41 10.52 24.30
N ALA A 285 11.57 9.52 24.01
CA ALA A 285 11.90 8.12 24.21
C ALA A 285 13.11 7.69 23.36
N LYS A 286 13.19 8.14 22.10
CA LYS A 286 14.34 7.88 21.24
C LYS A 286 15.62 8.53 21.75
N ALA A 287 15.56 9.78 22.23
CA ALA A 287 16.71 10.47 22.82
C ALA A 287 17.18 9.76 24.09
N SER A 288 16.26 9.42 24.99
CA SER A 288 16.57 8.69 26.23
C SER A 288 17.18 7.32 25.94
N ALA A 289 16.72 6.61 24.90
CA ALA A 289 17.33 5.34 24.48
C ALA A 289 18.76 5.52 23.96
N ALA A 290 19.03 6.62 23.24
CA ALA A 290 20.39 6.95 22.80
C ALA A 290 21.33 7.31 23.97
N GLU A 291 20.79 7.77 25.10
CA GLU A 291 21.52 8.03 26.35
C GLU A 291 21.69 6.77 27.23
N GLY A 292 21.21 5.60 26.77
CA GLY A 292 21.41 4.32 27.45
C GLY A 292 20.21 3.80 28.25
N GLN A 293 19.07 4.49 28.22
CA GLN A 293 17.84 3.95 28.81
C GLN A 293 17.29 2.80 27.96
N ILE A 294 17.30 1.58 28.50
CA ILE A 294 16.89 0.36 27.80
C ILE A 294 15.60 -0.26 28.33
N SER A 295 15.04 0.26 29.43
CA SER A 295 13.82 -0.26 30.04
C SER A 295 12.59 0.11 29.22
N CYS A 296 11.89 -0.89 28.68
CA CYS A 296 10.69 -0.64 27.89
C CYS A 296 9.54 -0.07 28.73
N SER A 297 9.42 -0.46 30.00
CA SER A 297 8.39 0.08 30.89
C SER A 297 8.59 1.58 31.14
N GLU A 298 9.83 2.02 31.34
CA GLU A 298 10.12 3.44 31.56
C GLU A 298 9.83 4.30 30.32
N HIS A 299 10.16 3.80 29.13
CA HIS A 299 9.79 4.46 27.87
C HIS A 299 8.27 4.53 27.69
N LYS A 300 7.55 3.44 27.97
CA LYS A 300 6.08 3.40 27.91
C LYS A 300 5.46 4.41 28.88
N ASP A 301 5.91 4.44 30.14
CA ASP A 301 5.39 5.34 31.17
C ASP A 301 5.64 6.82 30.81
N MET A 302 6.83 7.14 30.27
CA MET A 302 7.16 8.47 29.79
C MET A 302 6.19 8.92 28.68
N ILE A 303 5.94 8.06 27.70
CA ILE A 303 5.04 8.35 26.57
C ILE A 303 3.60 8.51 27.04
N ILE A 304 3.12 7.60 27.88
CA ILE A 304 1.76 7.65 28.43
C ILE A 304 1.55 8.94 29.21
N LYS A 305 2.49 9.30 30.08
CA LYS A 305 2.41 10.53 30.89
C LYS A 305 2.30 11.78 30.01
N GLU A 306 3.09 11.85 28.95
CA GLU A 306 3.10 13.00 28.04
C GLU A 306 1.78 13.14 27.28
N ILE A 307 1.27 12.06 26.71
CA ILE A 307 0.03 12.08 25.92
C ILE A 307 -1.19 12.33 26.79
N VAL A 308 -1.27 11.70 27.96
CA VAL A 308 -2.38 11.92 28.91
C VAL A 308 -2.37 13.34 29.47
N GLY A 309 -1.17 13.92 29.67
CA GLY A 309 -1.01 15.32 30.08
C GLY A 309 -1.67 16.32 29.12
N ASP A 310 -1.65 16.03 27.81
CA ASP A 310 -2.31 16.83 26.78
C ASP A 310 -3.73 16.33 26.46
N ALA A 311 -4.39 15.67 27.41
CA ALA A 311 -5.74 15.12 27.29
C ALA A 311 -5.93 14.06 26.19
N GLY A 312 -4.85 13.46 25.70
CA GLY A 312 -4.90 12.32 24.80
C GLY A 312 -5.30 11.04 25.55
N ARG A 313 -6.21 10.25 24.98
CA ARG A 313 -6.60 8.94 25.53
C ARG A 313 -5.84 7.84 24.81
N ILE A 314 -4.96 7.15 25.52
CA ILE A 314 -4.18 6.02 24.99
C ILE A 314 -5.10 4.89 24.52
N ASP A 315 -4.87 4.41 23.30
CA ASP A 315 -5.35 3.12 22.82
C ASP A 315 -4.31 2.04 23.11
N TYR A 316 -3.06 2.27 22.66
CA TYR A 316 -1.91 1.47 23.08
C TYR A 316 -0.60 2.25 22.97
N VAL A 317 0.39 1.82 23.77
CA VAL A 317 1.81 2.13 23.60
C VAL A 317 2.56 0.83 23.71
N GLU A 318 3.16 0.39 22.60
CA GLU A 318 3.87 -0.89 22.55
C GLU A 318 5.30 -0.69 22.05
N ILE A 319 6.21 -1.49 22.60
CA ILE A 319 7.61 -1.55 22.16
C ILE A 319 7.85 -2.97 21.71
N VAL A 320 8.18 -3.12 20.43
CA VAL A 320 8.23 -4.43 19.77
C VAL A 320 9.49 -4.57 18.95
N ASP A 321 9.92 -5.82 18.73
CA ASP A 321 10.99 -6.12 17.77
C ASP A 321 10.60 -5.62 16.38
N GLN A 322 11.55 -4.99 15.67
CA GLN A 322 11.28 -4.40 14.37
C GLN A 322 10.77 -5.42 13.34
N LYS A 323 11.18 -6.68 13.39
CA LYS A 323 10.83 -7.70 12.38
C LYS A 323 9.64 -8.55 12.79
N THR A 324 9.60 -9.02 14.03
CA THR A 324 8.56 -9.95 14.52
C THR A 324 7.34 -9.24 15.09
N LEU A 325 7.46 -7.96 15.43
CA LEU A 325 6.46 -7.19 16.16
C LEU A 325 6.03 -7.84 17.50
N GLU A 326 6.87 -8.72 18.05
CA GLU A 326 6.67 -9.29 19.37
C GLU A 326 7.13 -8.29 20.43
N GLY A 327 6.37 -8.20 21.52
CA GLY A 327 6.66 -7.29 22.64
C GLY A 327 8.01 -7.59 23.29
N VAL A 328 8.72 -6.53 23.67
CA VAL A 328 9.99 -6.62 24.37
C VAL A 328 9.93 -5.86 25.70
N GLU A 329 10.68 -6.36 26.69
CA GLU A 329 10.81 -5.71 28.01
C GLU A 329 12.08 -4.86 28.12
N VAL A 330 13.11 -5.19 27.32
CA VAL A 330 14.41 -4.50 27.32
C VAL A 330 14.89 -4.30 25.88
N ILE A 331 15.35 -3.10 25.56
CA ILE A 331 15.89 -2.75 24.24
C ILE A 331 17.31 -3.32 24.11
N LYS A 332 17.43 -4.49 23.48
CA LYS A 332 18.71 -5.17 23.20
C LYS A 332 19.09 -5.20 21.71
N SER A 333 18.14 -4.86 20.84
CA SER A 333 18.23 -4.89 19.39
C SER A 333 17.37 -3.77 18.80
N GLY A 334 17.29 -3.70 17.47
CA GLY A 334 16.38 -2.77 16.81
C GLY A 334 14.93 -3.00 17.22
N VAL A 335 14.33 -2.01 17.87
CA VAL A 335 12.91 -2.01 18.25
C VAL A 335 12.16 -0.88 17.54
N VAL A 336 10.84 -0.98 17.53
CA VAL A 336 9.95 0.11 17.15
C VAL A 336 8.99 0.37 18.30
N ILE A 337 8.85 1.65 18.66
CA ILE A 337 7.81 2.10 19.57
C ILE A 337 6.60 2.47 18.72
N CYS A 338 5.46 1.84 18.97
CA CYS A 338 4.20 2.06 18.27
C CYS A 338 3.19 2.70 19.22
N VAL A 339 2.59 3.82 18.82
CA VAL A 339 1.59 4.55 19.60
C VAL A 339 0.29 4.65 18.82
N ALA A 340 -0.82 4.43 19.51
CA ALA A 340 -2.13 4.85 19.08
C ALA A 340 -2.83 5.60 20.22
N ALA A 341 -3.40 6.76 19.91
CA ALA A 341 -4.12 7.59 20.87
C ALA A 341 -5.29 8.32 20.21
N TRP A 342 -6.28 8.67 21.03
CA TRP A 342 -7.46 9.42 20.65
C TRP A 342 -7.36 10.87 21.13
N PHE A 343 -7.67 11.80 20.24
CA PHE A 343 -7.91 13.21 20.55
C PHE A 343 -9.32 13.54 20.08
N GLY A 344 -10.22 13.76 21.05
CA GLY A 344 -11.66 13.76 20.78
C GLY A 344 -12.11 12.43 20.19
N THR A 345 -12.67 12.47 18.98
CA THR A 345 -13.11 11.29 18.22
C THR A 345 -12.06 10.79 17.21
N VAL A 346 -10.95 11.49 17.05
CA VAL A 346 -9.94 11.17 16.04
C VAL A 346 -8.87 10.24 16.64
N ARG A 347 -8.78 9.02 16.10
CA ARG A 347 -7.71 8.06 16.43
C ARG A 347 -6.50 8.27 15.53
N LEU A 348 -5.38 8.65 16.12
CA LEU A 348 -4.09 8.85 15.47
C LEU A 348 -3.14 7.71 15.79
N ILE A 349 -2.19 7.46 14.88
CA ILE A 349 -1.10 6.51 15.06
C ILE A 349 0.22 7.17 14.69
N ASP A 350 1.28 6.78 15.39
CA ASP A 350 2.65 7.17 15.07
C ASP A 350 3.60 6.07 15.57
N ASN A 351 4.83 6.06 15.07
CA ASN A 351 5.85 5.14 15.51
C ASN A 351 7.26 5.72 15.33
N ILE A 352 8.23 5.15 16.04
CA ILE A 352 9.64 5.49 15.87
C ILE A 352 10.53 4.27 16.03
N GLU A 353 11.46 4.11 15.08
CA GLU A 353 12.50 3.08 15.16
C GLU A 353 13.64 3.55 16.09
N ILE A 354 14.02 2.66 17.00
CA ILE A 354 15.21 2.77 17.85
C ILE A 354 16.17 1.67 17.43
N ASN A 355 17.33 2.07 16.93
CA ASN A 355 18.41 1.16 16.58
C ASN A 355 19.50 1.31 17.63
N VAL A 356 19.87 0.21 18.29
CA VAL A 356 21.03 0.19 19.18
C VAL A 356 22.27 -0.02 18.30
N ALA A 357 23.25 0.89 18.38
CA ALA A 357 24.57 0.60 17.84
C ALA A 357 25.18 -0.49 18.72
N LEU A 358 25.36 -1.69 18.15
CA LEU A 358 26.12 -2.76 18.80
C LEU A 358 27.60 -2.39 18.87
#